data_AF-A0A496L9P6-F1
#
_entry.id   AF-A0A496L9P6-F1
#
_cell.length_a   1.000
_cell.length_b   1.000
_cell.length_c   1.000
_cell.angle_alpha   90.00
_cell.angle_beta   90.00
_cell.angle_gamma   90.00
#
_symmetry.space_group_name_H-M   'P 1'
#
loop_
_entity.id
_entity.type
_entity.pdbx_description
1 polymer ?
#
loop_
_entity_poly.entity_id
_entity_poly.type
_entity_poly.pdbx_seq_one_letter_code
_entity_poly.pdbx_strand_id
1 'polypeptide(L)'
;MKRVFNFSLLLVAVLVIGFASCKNNKSEPPQPNPDTTKEENVKYEFLYAGFLEYLNMHGQQMSMYEISFVEEGVLKGKSILKKGKAISVILAVKEASTNVAFRPANNTYTKENGLMLNHGNRIFSDVYDVELDGKMKEKGIGFKDDAQLIVGDGGKVTFKATDTKGIKYTISVDNATYANIGKFKNEDFLLVPQDKYANLSVSGNKKLESEIIEDKVKAMYLVTKEETISGDKLMAHFVLYTKKDATVVEEGNYTVGRSLTANTFLTSNGITNKETKSGIMVDGSCLFNTKKEGTKEYFNKILHIASGNVTVTASNPPTKTEGDISFIGKSYFGHNIKFVYTGSLKPSAASSAPMRVLSK
;
A
#
# COMPACT_ATOMS: atom_id res chain seq x y z
N MET A 1 -4.99 -15.00 -93.91
CA MET A 1 -5.27 -15.94 -92.80
C MET A 1 -4.00 -16.76 -92.53
N LYS A 2 -3.54 -16.75 -91.26
CA LYS A 2 -2.72 -17.72 -90.49
C LYS A 2 -1.92 -18.77 -91.30
N ARG A 3 -0.62 -18.99 -91.05
CA ARG A 3 0.03 -19.55 -89.84
C ARG A 3 1.54 -19.18 -89.86
N VAL A 4 2.07 -18.40 -88.92
CA VAL A 4 2.84 -18.80 -87.71
C VAL A 4 3.83 -19.95 -87.93
N PHE A 5 5.13 -19.64 -87.86
CA PHE A 5 6.09 -20.49 -87.15
C PHE A 5 7.07 -19.65 -86.32
N ASN A 6 7.20 -20.05 -85.07
CA ASN A 6 7.91 -19.41 -83.96
C ASN A 6 9.43 -19.46 -84.14
N PHE A 7 10.09 -18.31 -84.11
CA PHE A 7 11.51 -18.19 -83.70
C PHE A 7 11.67 -17.49 -82.34
N SER A 8 10.57 -17.11 -81.69
CA SER A 8 10.54 -16.42 -80.38
C SER A 8 10.91 -17.28 -79.17
N LEU A 9 11.35 -18.53 -79.35
CA LEU A 9 11.76 -19.38 -78.21
C LEU A 9 13.27 -19.57 -78.07
N LEU A 10 14.09 -19.18 -79.08
CA LEU A 10 15.55 -19.41 -79.02
C LEU A 10 16.35 -18.16 -78.62
N LEU A 11 15.78 -16.95 -78.77
CA LEU A 11 16.44 -15.69 -78.41
C LEU A 11 16.25 -15.27 -76.95
N VAL A 12 15.32 -15.93 -76.23
CA VAL A 12 15.06 -15.68 -74.80
C VAL A 12 16.10 -16.37 -73.89
N ALA A 13 16.88 -17.33 -74.41
CA ALA A 13 17.87 -18.07 -73.63
C ALA A 13 19.27 -17.43 -73.57
N VAL A 14 19.57 -16.39 -74.35
CA VAL A 14 20.92 -15.78 -74.41
C VAL A 14 21.02 -14.45 -73.62
N LEU A 15 19.91 -13.83 -73.25
CA LEU A 15 19.92 -12.54 -72.52
C LEU A 15 19.84 -12.66 -70.99
N VAL A 16 19.73 -13.88 -70.43
CA VAL A 16 19.55 -14.09 -68.97
C VAL A 16 20.89 -14.19 -68.20
N ILE A 17 22.05 -14.08 -68.85
CA ILE A 17 23.37 -14.21 -68.16
C ILE A 17 24.28 -13.01 -68.46
N GLY A 18 23.69 -11.81 -68.59
CA GLY A 18 24.38 -10.53 -68.68
C GLY A 18 24.04 -9.64 -67.49
N PHE A 19 24.47 -10.07 -66.31
CA PHE A 19 24.55 -9.34 -65.05
C PHE A 19 24.55 -7.80 -65.22
N ALA A 20 23.51 -7.15 -64.68
CA ALA A 20 23.58 -6.54 -63.35
C ALA A 20 24.49 -5.31 -63.28
N SER A 21 23.98 -4.17 -63.78
CA SER A 21 24.31 -2.84 -63.23
C SER A 21 23.33 -1.83 -63.81
N CYS A 22 23.00 -0.79 -63.04
CA CYS A 22 22.01 0.27 -63.32
C CYS A 22 20.56 -0.05 -62.88
N LYS A 23 20.30 0.02 -61.57
CA LYS A 23 18.97 0.37 -61.05
C LYS A 23 18.94 1.87 -60.68
N ASN A 24 18.14 2.60 -61.45
CA ASN A 24 17.34 3.80 -61.16
C ASN A 24 17.61 4.54 -59.83
N ASN A 25 18.26 5.70 -59.91
CA ASN A 25 18.18 6.76 -58.90
C ASN A 25 16.80 7.42 -58.95
N LYS A 26 15.84 6.88 -58.20
CA LYS A 26 14.78 7.70 -57.61
C LYS A 26 15.08 7.76 -56.12
N SER A 27 15.35 8.97 -55.63
CA SER A 27 15.47 9.22 -54.19
C SER A 27 14.13 8.89 -53.54
N GLU A 28 14.09 7.74 -52.87
CA GLU A 28 13.06 7.40 -51.90
C GLU A 28 12.98 8.54 -50.87
N PRO A 29 11.78 8.96 -50.41
CA PRO A 29 11.70 9.89 -49.28
C PRO A 29 12.50 9.30 -48.12
N PRO A 30 13.29 10.09 -47.37
CA PRO A 30 14.09 9.55 -46.29
C PRO A 30 13.16 8.78 -45.35
N GLN A 31 13.39 7.49 -45.19
CA GLN A 31 12.75 6.72 -44.14
C GLN A 31 13.06 7.41 -42.79
N PRO A 32 12.08 7.57 -41.88
CA PRO A 32 12.34 8.13 -40.58
C PRO A 32 13.43 7.30 -39.92
N ASN A 33 14.54 7.94 -39.57
CA ASN A 33 15.63 7.30 -38.87
C ASN A 33 15.06 6.69 -37.55
N PRO A 34 15.18 5.38 -37.30
CA PRO A 34 14.63 4.76 -36.08
C PRO A 34 15.29 5.29 -34.79
N ASP A 35 16.40 6.01 -34.92
CA ASP A 35 17.23 6.51 -33.83
C ASP A 35 16.96 7.96 -33.41
N THR A 36 15.85 8.56 -33.86
CA THR A 36 15.41 9.81 -33.24
C THR A 36 14.80 9.50 -31.88
N THR A 37 15.64 9.52 -30.85
CA THR A 37 15.20 9.49 -29.45
C THR A 37 14.24 10.66 -29.26
N LYS A 38 12.95 10.39 -29.02
CA LYS A 38 11.95 11.43 -28.80
C LYS A 38 12.00 11.85 -27.34
N GLU A 39 12.32 13.11 -27.09
CA GLU A 39 12.17 13.71 -25.76
C GLU A 39 10.73 14.19 -25.58
N GLU A 40 10.14 13.88 -24.43
CA GLU A 40 8.86 14.46 -24.02
C GLU A 40 9.12 15.91 -23.63
N ASN A 41 8.64 16.85 -24.44
CA ASN A 41 8.77 18.29 -24.19
C ASN A 41 7.62 18.87 -23.34
N VAL A 42 6.81 18.01 -22.72
CA VAL A 42 5.71 18.43 -21.87
C VAL A 42 6.25 18.78 -20.50
N LYS A 43 5.90 19.97 -20.01
CA LYS A 43 6.22 20.38 -18.63
C LYS A 43 5.25 19.73 -17.66
N TYR A 44 5.76 19.35 -16.51
CA TYR A 44 5.00 18.76 -15.42
C TYR A 44 5.14 19.62 -14.16
N GLU A 45 4.08 19.64 -13.35
CA GLU A 45 4.03 20.26 -12.03
C GLU A 45 3.85 19.20 -10.93
N PHE A 46 4.09 19.61 -9.69
CA PHE A 46 3.94 18.75 -8.52
C PHE A 46 2.46 18.46 -8.26
N LEU A 47 2.12 17.17 -8.06
CA LEU A 47 0.76 16.75 -7.75
C LEU A 47 0.60 16.40 -6.27
N TYR A 48 1.32 15.37 -5.81
CA TYR A 48 1.43 15.02 -4.39
C TYR A 48 2.68 14.15 -4.17
N ALA A 49 3.14 14.09 -2.91
CA ALA A 49 4.18 13.17 -2.50
C ALA A 49 3.95 12.77 -1.05
N GLY A 50 4.36 11.56 -0.69
CA GLY A 50 4.16 11.13 0.67
C GLY A 50 4.49 9.70 0.99
N PHE A 51 4.47 9.41 2.29
CA PHE A 51 4.50 8.06 2.82
C PHE A 51 3.16 7.37 2.55
N LEU A 52 3.22 6.17 2.00
CA LEU A 52 2.06 5.37 1.64
C LEU A 52 1.82 4.26 2.66
N GLU A 53 2.81 3.40 2.88
CA GLU A 53 2.74 2.38 3.94
C GLU A 53 4.08 1.75 4.26
N TYR A 54 4.10 0.94 5.33
CA TYR A 54 5.19 0.01 5.57
C TYR A 54 4.96 -1.29 4.81
N LEU A 55 6.00 -1.76 4.12
CA LEU A 55 6.03 -3.05 3.45
C LEU A 55 7.03 -3.98 4.12
N ASN A 56 6.79 -5.28 4.04
CA ASN A 56 7.79 -6.29 4.40
C ASN A 56 8.37 -6.89 3.12
N MET A 57 9.63 -6.58 2.82
CA MET A 57 10.36 -7.12 1.69
C MET A 57 11.53 -7.94 2.21
N HIS A 58 11.56 -9.23 1.87
CA HIS A 58 12.61 -10.16 2.29
C HIS A 58 12.87 -10.20 3.81
N GLY A 59 11.81 -10.10 4.62
CA GLY A 59 11.90 -10.11 6.08
C GLY A 59 12.24 -8.76 6.71
N GLN A 60 12.51 -7.74 5.88
CA GLN A 60 12.87 -6.40 6.30
C GLN A 60 11.69 -5.44 6.11
N GLN A 61 11.42 -4.59 7.09
CA GLN A 61 10.46 -3.51 6.93
C GLN A 61 11.07 -2.38 6.08
N MET A 62 10.30 -1.93 5.10
CA MET A 62 10.61 -0.84 4.19
C MET A 62 9.50 0.23 4.31
N SER A 63 9.85 1.49 4.13
CA SER A 63 8.87 2.57 3.96
C SER A 63 8.59 2.76 2.48
N MET A 64 7.34 2.61 2.08
CA MET A 64 6.89 2.91 0.73
C MET A 64 6.45 4.37 0.63
N TYR A 65 6.89 5.05 -0.41
CA TYR A 65 6.49 6.40 -0.76
C TYR A 65 5.97 6.42 -2.19
N GLU A 66 5.12 7.40 -2.46
CA GLU A 66 4.71 7.77 -3.81
C GLU A 66 5.04 9.24 -4.06
N ILE A 67 5.53 9.55 -5.25
CA ILE A 67 5.71 10.91 -5.73
C ILE A 67 5.07 11.01 -7.11
N SER A 68 4.14 11.96 -7.24
CA SER A 68 3.34 12.11 -8.45
C SER A 68 3.47 13.50 -9.05
N PHE A 69 3.46 13.52 -10.37
CA PHE A 69 3.56 14.69 -11.22
C PHE A 69 2.36 14.72 -12.18
N VAL A 70 1.95 15.90 -12.60
CA VAL A 70 0.89 16.08 -13.60
C VAL A 70 1.31 17.10 -14.65
N GLU A 71 0.85 16.97 -15.89
CA GLU A 71 1.15 17.95 -16.93
C GLU A 71 0.71 19.37 -16.52
N GLU A 72 1.54 20.37 -16.82
CA GLU A 72 1.31 21.76 -16.43
C GLU A 72 -0.05 22.29 -16.95
N GLY A 73 -0.80 22.92 -16.04
CA GLY A 73 -2.10 23.52 -16.32
C GLY A 73 -3.25 22.52 -16.47
N VAL A 74 -3.02 21.23 -16.17
CA VAL A 74 -4.13 20.27 -15.97
C VAL A 74 -4.90 20.63 -14.71
N LEU A 75 -4.20 21.07 -13.65
CA LEU A 75 -4.81 21.44 -12.38
C LEU A 75 -4.75 22.93 -12.10
N LYS A 76 -5.75 23.41 -11.36
CA LYS A 76 -5.70 24.69 -10.64
C LYS A 76 -6.38 24.52 -9.29
N GLY A 77 -5.57 24.47 -8.23
CA GLY A 77 -6.06 24.09 -6.90
C GLY A 77 -6.62 22.66 -6.94
N LYS A 78 -7.89 22.48 -6.59
CA LYS A 78 -8.57 21.17 -6.59
C LYS A 78 -9.36 20.87 -7.86
N SER A 79 -9.31 21.75 -8.87
CA SER A 79 -10.10 21.63 -10.09
C SER A 79 -9.24 21.22 -11.28
N ILE A 80 -9.80 20.37 -12.14
CA ILE A 80 -9.19 19.96 -13.41
C ILE A 80 -9.69 20.88 -14.52
N LEU A 81 -8.75 21.49 -15.23
CA LEU A 81 -9.03 22.46 -16.28
C LEU A 81 -9.06 21.83 -17.67
N LYS A 82 -8.31 20.75 -17.88
CA LYS A 82 -8.20 20.04 -19.15
C LYS A 82 -7.80 18.58 -18.90
N LYS A 83 -8.00 17.74 -19.91
CA LYS A 83 -7.38 16.41 -19.93
C LYS A 83 -5.86 16.56 -20.05
N GLY A 84 -5.12 15.60 -19.52
CA GLY A 84 -3.67 15.53 -19.64
C GLY A 84 -3.12 14.24 -19.07
N LYS A 85 -1.82 14.21 -18.77
CA LYS A 85 -1.15 13.04 -18.18
C LYS A 85 -0.72 13.30 -16.74
N ALA A 86 -0.65 12.23 -15.96
CA ALA A 86 0.04 12.19 -14.68
C ALA A 86 1.02 11.02 -14.65
N ILE A 87 2.09 11.17 -13.86
CA ILE A 87 3.11 10.15 -13.65
C ILE A 87 3.27 9.97 -12.15
N SER A 88 3.01 8.77 -11.63
CA SER A 88 3.32 8.40 -10.24
C SER A 88 4.56 7.51 -10.21
N VAL A 89 5.47 7.75 -9.27
CA VAL A 89 6.68 6.96 -9.04
C VAL A 89 6.64 6.39 -7.63
N ILE A 90 6.73 5.06 -7.51
CA ILE A 90 6.75 4.37 -6.21
C ILE A 90 8.19 3.98 -5.85
N LEU A 91 8.54 4.24 -4.59
CA LEU A 91 9.82 3.83 -4.00
C LEU A 91 9.62 3.14 -2.66
N ALA A 92 10.45 2.14 -2.37
CA ALA A 92 10.53 1.44 -1.10
C ALA A 92 11.96 1.54 -0.55
N VAL A 93 12.11 2.19 0.59
CA VAL A 93 13.43 2.44 1.20
C VAL A 93 13.52 1.82 2.59
N LYS A 94 14.75 1.45 2.99
CA LYS A 94 15.01 0.81 4.29
C LYS A 94 14.81 1.76 5.47
N GLU A 95 14.80 3.06 5.21
CA GLU A 95 14.62 4.09 6.22
C GLU A 95 13.21 4.04 6.79
N ALA A 96 13.08 4.15 8.11
CA ALA A 96 11.76 4.27 8.73
C ALA A 96 11.21 5.67 8.49
N SER A 97 9.97 5.77 8.01
CA SER A 97 9.29 7.06 7.89
C SER A 97 9.01 7.62 9.28
N THR A 98 9.36 8.88 9.49
CA THR A 98 9.02 9.60 10.72
C THR A 98 7.83 10.50 10.47
N ASN A 99 7.04 10.70 11.53
CA ASN A 99 5.85 11.55 11.55
C ASN A 99 6.14 13.05 11.33
N VAL A 100 7.41 13.44 11.27
CA VAL A 100 7.84 14.84 11.15
C VAL A 100 7.91 15.30 9.69
N ALA A 101 8.11 14.39 8.73
CA ALA A 101 8.34 14.79 7.34
C ALA A 101 7.63 13.95 6.28
N PHE A 102 7.28 12.68 6.55
CA PHE A 102 6.73 11.74 5.55
C PHE A 102 7.46 11.78 4.20
N ARG A 103 8.78 12.02 4.27
CA ARG A 103 9.66 12.27 3.13
C ARG A 103 10.82 11.30 3.17
N PRO A 104 11.20 10.68 2.03
CA PRO A 104 12.41 9.86 1.95
C PRO A 104 13.67 10.74 2.12
N ALA A 105 14.80 10.17 2.55
CA ALA A 105 16.04 10.94 2.63
C ALA A 105 16.46 11.52 1.26
N ASN A 106 17.31 12.55 1.32
CA ASN A 106 17.94 13.08 0.12
C ASN A 106 18.81 11.99 -0.51
N ASN A 107 18.49 11.60 -1.75
CA ASN A 107 19.23 10.59 -2.47
C ASN A 107 18.86 10.58 -3.96
N THR A 108 19.63 9.82 -4.74
CA THR A 108 19.24 9.37 -6.08
C THR A 108 18.75 7.93 -5.97
N TYR A 109 17.45 7.75 -6.14
CA TYR A 109 16.79 6.45 -6.15
C TYR A 109 16.77 5.86 -7.56
N THR A 110 17.21 4.62 -7.68
CA THR A 110 17.24 3.80 -8.89
C THR A 110 16.62 2.43 -8.59
N LYS A 111 16.54 1.54 -9.57
CA LYS A 111 16.06 0.16 -9.35
C LYS A 111 16.86 -0.62 -8.28
N GLU A 112 18.13 -0.25 -8.06
CA GLU A 112 19.02 -1.00 -7.17
C GLU A 112 18.92 -0.58 -5.70
N ASN A 113 18.38 0.61 -5.42
CA ASN A 113 18.41 1.17 -4.07
C ASN A 113 17.09 1.76 -3.56
N GLY A 114 16.02 1.78 -4.37
CA GLY A 114 14.73 2.20 -3.84
C GLY A 114 13.55 2.21 -4.79
N LEU A 115 13.72 2.36 -6.10
CA LEU A 115 12.58 2.32 -7.02
C LEU A 115 11.97 0.91 -7.00
N MET A 116 10.66 0.82 -6.72
CA MET A 116 9.97 -0.47 -6.71
C MET A 116 9.88 -1.04 -8.11
N LEU A 117 9.82 -2.36 -8.20
CA LEU A 117 9.58 -3.08 -9.45
C LEU A 117 8.21 -3.74 -9.43
N ASN A 118 7.49 -3.71 -10.55
CA ASN A 118 6.29 -4.51 -10.75
C ASN A 118 6.64 -5.99 -11.04
N HIS A 119 5.62 -6.85 -11.15
CA HIS A 119 5.78 -8.28 -11.42
C HIS A 119 6.56 -8.62 -12.71
N GLY A 120 6.76 -7.65 -13.61
CA GLY A 120 7.57 -7.79 -14.82
C GLY A 120 8.99 -7.24 -14.70
N ASN A 121 9.49 -6.99 -13.48
CA ASN A 121 10.79 -6.34 -13.20
C ASN A 121 10.93 -4.94 -13.82
N ARG A 122 9.82 -4.24 -14.09
CA ARG A 122 9.85 -2.85 -14.55
C ARG A 122 9.63 -1.92 -13.37
N ILE A 123 10.13 -0.70 -13.43
CA ILE A 123 9.84 0.31 -12.40
C ILE A 123 8.33 0.40 -12.18
N PHE A 124 7.90 0.25 -10.94
CA PHE A 124 6.53 0.42 -10.48
C PHE A 124 6.25 1.92 -10.44
N SER A 125 5.84 2.40 -11.59
CA SER A 125 5.52 3.79 -11.85
C SER A 125 4.51 3.80 -12.98
N ASP A 126 3.45 4.55 -12.79
CA ASP A 126 2.29 4.50 -13.65
C ASP A 126 2.12 5.83 -14.36
N VAL A 127 1.91 5.75 -15.67
CA VAL A 127 1.44 6.87 -16.48
C VAL A 127 -0.09 6.79 -16.53
N TYR A 128 -0.75 7.88 -16.16
CA TYR A 128 -2.19 7.99 -16.15
C TYR A 128 -2.66 9.03 -17.16
N ASP A 129 -3.79 8.76 -17.83
CA ASP A 129 -4.61 9.83 -18.41
C ASP A 129 -5.48 10.44 -17.31
N VAL A 130 -5.43 11.76 -17.17
CA VAL A 130 -6.33 12.54 -16.33
C VAL A 130 -7.53 12.97 -17.16
N GLU A 131 -8.72 12.53 -16.74
CA GLU A 131 -9.99 12.91 -17.36
C GLU A 131 -10.58 14.17 -16.71
N LEU A 132 -11.52 14.83 -17.39
CA LEU A 132 -12.16 16.06 -16.88
C LEU A 132 -12.96 15.83 -15.59
N ASP A 133 -13.41 14.60 -15.32
CA ASP A 133 -14.11 14.22 -14.09
C ASP A 133 -13.13 13.85 -12.95
N GLY A 134 -11.82 13.95 -13.19
CA GLY A 134 -10.77 13.61 -12.23
C GLY A 134 -10.44 12.16 -12.08
N LYS A 135 -11.03 11.29 -12.90
CA LYS A 135 -10.57 9.91 -12.97
C LYS A 135 -9.19 9.85 -13.63
N MET A 136 -8.30 9.10 -13.00
CA MET A 136 -7.00 8.72 -13.55
C MET A 136 -7.13 7.32 -14.14
N LYS A 137 -6.82 7.18 -15.43
CA LYS A 137 -6.84 5.90 -16.14
C LYS A 137 -5.41 5.46 -16.43
N GLU A 138 -5.00 4.36 -15.84
CA GLU A 138 -3.67 3.78 -16.04
C GLU A 138 -3.45 3.42 -17.52
N LYS A 139 -2.28 3.74 -18.05
CA LYS A 139 -1.88 3.43 -19.44
C LYS A 139 -1.10 2.13 -19.58
N GLY A 140 -0.62 1.55 -18.48
CA GLY A 140 0.30 0.40 -18.50
C GLY A 140 1.64 0.73 -19.19
N ILE A 141 2.05 2.00 -19.20
CA ILE A 141 3.36 2.41 -19.68
C ILE A 141 4.34 2.26 -18.52
N GLY A 142 5.31 1.38 -18.67
CA GLY A 142 6.41 1.23 -17.72
C GLY A 142 7.65 2.02 -18.15
N PHE A 143 8.62 2.10 -17.25
CA PHE A 143 9.92 2.73 -17.52
C PHE A 143 11.04 1.69 -17.54
N LYS A 144 12.10 2.00 -18.30
CA LYS A 144 13.32 1.21 -18.41
C LYS A 144 14.19 1.38 -17.16
N ASP A 145 15.23 0.55 -17.07
CA ASP A 145 16.18 0.51 -15.96
C ASP A 145 17.04 1.77 -15.80
N ASP A 146 16.97 2.71 -16.74
CA ASP A 146 17.65 4.00 -16.68
C ASP A 146 16.92 5.03 -15.81
N ALA A 147 15.76 4.67 -15.25
CA ALA A 147 14.97 5.54 -14.39
C ALA A 147 15.74 5.94 -13.11
N GLN A 148 15.67 7.24 -12.80
CA GLN A 148 16.26 7.86 -11.63
C GLN A 148 15.27 8.86 -11.03
N LEU A 149 15.02 8.75 -9.73
CA LEU A 149 14.29 9.73 -8.94
C LEU A 149 15.26 10.39 -7.95
N ILE A 150 15.54 11.67 -8.16
CA ILE A 150 16.46 12.45 -7.33
C ILE A 150 15.62 13.27 -6.37
N VAL A 151 15.79 13.02 -5.07
CA VAL A 151 15.19 13.80 -3.98
C VAL A 151 16.29 14.69 -3.40
N GLY A 152 16.17 15.99 -3.58
CA GLY A 152 17.12 17.00 -3.12
C GLY A 152 16.53 17.95 -2.08
N ASP A 153 17.38 18.80 -1.50
CA ASP A 153 16.99 19.77 -0.46
C ASP A 153 15.87 20.71 -0.89
N GLY A 154 15.13 21.25 0.09
CA GLY A 154 14.10 22.27 -0.14
C GLY A 154 12.91 21.79 -0.96
N GLY A 155 12.62 20.49 -0.94
CA GLY A 155 11.52 19.91 -1.72
C GLY A 155 11.81 19.80 -3.22
N LYS A 156 13.08 19.86 -3.63
CA LYS A 156 13.45 19.63 -5.03
C LYS A 156 13.33 18.16 -5.38
N VAL A 157 12.63 17.87 -6.47
CA VAL A 157 12.50 16.51 -6.99
C VAL A 157 12.71 16.51 -8.50
N THR A 158 13.56 15.59 -8.97
CA THR A 158 13.80 15.37 -10.40
C THR A 158 13.56 13.91 -10.74
N PHE A 159 12.73 13.63 -11.73
CA PHE A 159 12.54 12.29 -12.29
C PHE A 159 13.07 12.26 -13.72
N LYS A 160 13.99 11.33 -13.99
CA LYS A 160 14.57 11.08 -15.32
C LYS A 160 14.34 9.64 -15.67
N ALA A 161 13.73 9.35 -16.81
CA ALA A 161 13.51 7.97 -17.23
C ALA A 161 13.24 7.89 -18.73
N THR A 162 13.49 6.71 -19.32
CA THR A 162 12.99 6.37 -20.65
C THR A 162 11.82 5.39 -20.52
N ASP A 163 10.68 5.69 -21.13
CA ASP A 163 9.56 4.74 -21.13
C ASP A 163 9.83 3.53 -22.07
N THR A 164 8.98 2.51 -21.96
CA THR A 164 9.07 1.30 -22.81
C THR A 164 8.89 1.58 -24.31
N LYS A 165 8.38 2.76 -24.70
CA LYS A 165 8.25 3.20 -26.09
C LYS A 165 9.44 4.03 -26.57
N GLY A 166 10.43 4.26 -25.71
CA GLY A 166 11.66 5.00 -26.05
C GLY A 166 11.53 6.52 -25.89
N ILE A 167 10.46 7.01 -25.24
CA ILE A 167 10.32 8.44 -24.94
C ILE A 167 11.11 8.76 -23.69
N LYS A 168 11.95 9.79 -23.76
CA LYS A 168 12.73 10.29 -22.62
C LYS A 168 11.96 11.36 -21.86
N TYR A 169 11.94 11.25 -20.53
CA TYR A 169 11.31 12.20 -19.63
C TYR A 169 12.39 12.81 -18.74
N THR A 170 12.32 14.13 -18.55
CA THR A 170 13.06 14.86 -17.51
C THR A 170 12.09 15.83 -16.85
N ILE A 171 11.60 15.45 -15.68
CA ILE A 171 10.66 16.23 -14.89
C ILE A 171 11.43 16.81 -13.72
N SER A 172 11.27 18.10 -13.44
CA SER A 172 11.87 18.76 -12.28
C SER A 172 10.87 19.72 -11.67
N VAL A 173 10.64 19.56 -10.37
CA VAL A 173 9.76 20.42 -9.60
C VAL A 173 10.52 20.96 -8.38
N ASP A 174 10.28 22.22 -8.10
CA ASP A 174 10.76 22.89 -6.89
C ASP A 174 9.59 22.98 -5.90
N ASN A 175 9.84 22.78 -4.61
CA ASN A 175 8.87 22.90 -3.52
C ASN A 175 7.83 21.75 -3.38
N ALA A 176 8.21 20.50 -3.66
CA ALA A 176 7.38 19.35 -3.32
C ALA A 176 7.11 19.30 -1.81
N THR A 177 5.83 19.22 -1.44
CA THR A 177 5.37 19.06 -0.05
C THR A 177 5.00 17.61 0.23
N TYR A 178 5.51 17.07 1.33
CA TYR A 178 5.29 15.66 1.67
C TYR A 178 4.22 15.53 2.75
N ALA A 179 3.33 14.56 2.57
CA ALA A 179 2.28 14.24 3.53
C ALA A 179 2.22 12.73 3.77
N ASN A 180 1.44 12.31 4.75
CA ASN A 180 0.99 10.93 4.79
C ASN A 180 -0.19 10.79 3.82
N ILE A 181 0.02 10.01 2.78
CA ILE A 181 -0.99 9.66 1.77
C ILE A 181 -1.46 8.21 1.95
N GLY A 182 -1.01 7.59 3.03
CA GLY A 182 -1.31 6.23 3.42
C GLY A 182 -2.67 6.04 4.05
N LYS A 183 -2.88 4.78 4.44
CA LYS A 183 -4.12 4.30 5.04
C LYS A 183 -4.42 4.89 6.43
N PHE A 184 -3.38 5.09 7.25
CA PHE A 184 -3.52 5.65 8.60
C PHE A 184 -3.44 7.17 8.56
N LYS A 185 -4.04 7.88 9.50
CA LYS A 185 -3.96 9.34 9.55
C LYS A 185 -2.74 9.81 10.31
N ASN A 186 -2.39 11.09 10.20
CA ASN A 186 -1.26 11.68 10.93
C ASN A 186 -1.38 11.51 12.45
N GLU A 187 -2.59 11.59 12.99
CA GLU A 187 -2.83 11.48 14.43
C GLU A 187 -2.46 10.09 14.96
N ASP A 188 -2.66 9.03 14.16
CA ASP A 188 -2.25 7.67 14.53
C ASP A 188 -0.73 7.58 14.75
N PHE A 189 0.07 8.31 13.95
CA PHE A 189 1.54 8.30 14.06
C PHE A 189 2.06 9.02 15.30
N LEU A 190 1.32 10.02 15.82
CA LEU A 190 1.70 10.74 17.04
C LEU A 190 1.52 9.87 18.30
N LEU A 191 0.67 8.86 18.21
CA LEU A 191 0.35 7.94 19.32
C LEU A 191 1.24 6.69 19.32
N VAL A 192 2.10 6.51 18.33
CA VAL A 192 3.00 5.35 18.28
C VAL A 192 4.10 5.52 19.33
N PRO A 193 4.34 4.53 20.20
CA PRO A 193 5.50 4.53 21.08
C PRO A 193 6.81 4.72 20.29
N GLN A 194 7.67 5.65 20.72
CA GLN A 194 8.95 5.90 20.04
C GLN A 194 10.00 4.79 20.27
N ASP A 195 9.90 4.09 21.40
CA ASP A 195 10.80 2.99 21.73
C ASP A 195 10.46 1.73 20.93
N LYS A 196 11.34 1.41 19.98
CA LYS A 196 11.21 0.29 19.05
C LYS A 196 11.09 -1.08 19.75
N TYR A 197 11.60 -1.19 20.97
CA TYR A 197 11.62 -2.41 21.79
C TYR A 197 11.73 -2.08 23.28
N ALA A 198 10.66 -2.31 24.04
CA ALA A 198 10.80 -2.58 25.47
C ALA A 198 9.60 -3.41 25.90
N ASN A 199 9.79 -4.75 25.91
CA ASN A 199 8.94 -5.76 26.54
C ASN A 199 7.49 -5.34 26.79
N LEU A 200 6.66 -5.47 25.76
CA LEU A 200 5.22 -5.32 25.86
C LEU A 200 4.66 -6.46 26.73
N SER A 201 4.60 -6.23 28.04
CA SER A 201 3.83 -7.07 28.95
C SER A 201 2.43 -6.53 29.05
N VAL A 202 1.51 -7.19 28.36
CA VAL A 202 0.08 -6.95 28.43
C VAL A 202 -0.47 -7.63 29.69
N SER A 203 -0.62 -6.86 30.77
CA SER A 203 -1.25 -7.32 32.01
C SER A 203 -2.55 -6.57 32.25
N GLY A 204 -3.61 -7.28 32.63
CA GLY A 204 -4.86 -6.69 33.05
C GLY A 204 -5.91 -7.77 33.25
N ASN A 205 -7.00 -7.42 33.94
CA ASN A 205 -8.18 -8.27 33.98
C ASN A 205 -8.72 -8.43 32.55
N LYS A 206 -8.80 -9.69 32.12
CA LYS A 206 -9.09 -10.05 30.74
C LYS A 206 -10.57 -10.43 30.62
N LYS A 207 -11.30 -9.82 29.68
CA LYS A 207 -12.72 -10.12 29.44
C LYS A 207 -12.94 -10.39 27.95
N LEU A 208 -13.68 -11.46 27.65
CA LEU A 208 -14.25 -11.67 26.33
C LEU A 208 -15.68 -11.13 26.28
N GLU A 209 -15.93 -10.31 25.28
CA GLU A 209 -17.24 -9.79 24.89
C GLU A 209 -17.54 -10.25 23.46
N SER A 210 -18.80 -10.26 23.04
CA SER A 210 -19.15 -10.64 21.66
C SER A 210 -20.28 -9.78 21.10
N GLU A 211 -20.21 -9.51 19.80
CA GLU A 211 -21.26 -8.85 19.02
C GLU A 211 -21.48 -9.63 17.73
N ILE A 212 -22.73 -9.71 17.29
CA ILE A 212 -23.05 -10.23 15.97
C ILE A 212 -22.92 -9.05 15.01
N ILE A 213 -21.91 -9.10 14.14
CA ILE A 213 -21.60 -8.00 13.24
C ILE A 213 -22.40 -8.12 11.93
N GLU A 214 -22.74 -9.33 11.49
CA GLU A 214 -23.56 -9.60 10.29
C GLU A 214 -24.26 -10.97 10.35
N ASP A 215 -25.12 -11.26 9.36
CA ASP A 215 -25.79 -12.55 9.21
C ASP A 215 -24.87 -13.75 8.89
N LYS A 216 -23.54 -13.54 8.75
CA LYS A 216 -22.56 -14.57 8.31
C LYS A 216 -21.56 -15.00 9.39
N VAL A 217 -21.04 -14.08 10.19
CA VAL A 217 -20.01 -14.35 11.21
C VAL A 217 -20.33 -13.62 12.51
N LYS A 218 -19.78 -14.12 13.61
CA LYS A 218 -19.86 -13.46 14.93
C LYS A 218 -18.48 -12.89 15.28
N ALA A 219 -18.44 -11.67 15.81
CA ALA A 219 -17.20 -11.10 16.32
C ALA A 219 -17.08 -11.36 17.81
N MET A 220 -15.92 -11.87 18.19
CA MET A 220 -15.49 -12.06 19.57
C MET A 220 -14.41 -11.00 19.85
N TYR A 221 -14.68 -10.14 20.82
CA TYR A 221 -13.77 -9.10 21.25
C TYR A 221 -13.05 -9.55 22.51
N LEU A 222 -11.74 -9.65 22.43
CA LEU A 222 -10.90 -9.72 23.62
C LEU A 222 -10.50 -8.32 24.02
N VAL A 223 -10.99 -7.88 25.17
CA VAL A 223 -10.67 -6.58 25.77
C VAL A 223 -10.02 -6.82 27.12
N THR A 224 -8.81 -6.32 27.30
CA THR A 224 -8.16 -6.28 28.62
C THR A 224 -8.36 -4.91 29.25
N LYS A 225 -8.67 -4.85 30.53
CA LYS A 225 -8.77 -3.57 31.27
C LYS A 225 -7.56 -3.37 32.16
N GLU A 226 -7.13 -2.12 32.29
CA GLU A 226 -6.18 -1.70 33.33
C GLU A 226 -6.88 -1.76 34.70
N GLU A 227 -6.25 -2.36 35.72
CA GLU A 227 -6.82 -2.44 37.08
C GLU A 227 -6.70 -1.11 37.84
N THR A 228 -5.79 -0.25 37.42
CA THR A 228 -5.55 1.10 37.97
C THR A 228 -5.21 2.00 36.79
N ILE A 229 -5.82 3.18 36.68
CA ILE A 229 -5.74 4.09 35.51
C ILE A 229 -4.38 4.82 35.47
N SER A 230 -3.29 4.13 35.76
CA SER A 230 -1.96 4.74 35.81
C SER A 230 -0.89 3.77 35.34
N GLY A 231 -0.43 4.01 34.11
CA GLY A 231 0.98 3.87 33.74
C GLY A 231 1.23 2.87 32.63
N ASP A 232 1.77 3.37 31.51
CA ASP A 232 2.58 2.73 30.45
C ASP A 232 2.24 1.35 29.87
N LYS A 233 1.33 0.59 30.47
CA LYS A 233 0.94 -0.76 30.05
C LYS A 233 -0.10 -0.65 28.96
N LEU A 234 0.07 -1.43 27.90
CA LEU A 234 -0.92 -1.49 26.83
C LEU A 234 -2.01 -2.52 27.18
N MET A 235 -3.25 -2.11 27.00
CA MET A 235 -4.42 -2.95 26.89
C MET A 235 -4.53 -3.53 25.47
N ALA A 236 -5.10 -4.72 25.34
CA ALA A 236 -5.47 -5.32 24.07
C ALA A 236 -6.95 -5.12 23.76
N HIS A 237 -7.21 -4.79 22.50
CA HIS A 237 -8.51 -4.94 21.86
C HIS A 237 -8.26 -5.79 20.61
N PHE A 238 -8.59 -7.08 20.69
CA PHE A 238 -8.49 -8.01 19.57
C PHE A 238 -9.86 -8.44 19.09
N VAL A 239 -10.03 -8.54 17.77
CA VAL A 239 -11.29 -8.93 17.14
C VAL A 239 -11.06 -10.24 16.38
N LEU A 240 -11.78 -11.29 16.79
CA LEU A 240 -11.76 -12.59 16.15
C LEU A 240 -13.13 -12.88 15.53
N TYR A 241 -13.16 -13.22 14.25
CA TYR A 241 -14.36 -13.70 13.59
C TYR A 241 -14.50 -15.21 13.76
N THR A 242 -15.62 -15.63 14.31
CA THR A 242 -16.02 -17.03 14.46
C THR A 242 -17.27 -17.31 13.63
N LYS A 243 -17.70 -18.58 13.58
CA LYS A 243 -19.02 -18.92 13.05
C LYS A 243 -20.12 -18.17 13.80
N LYS A 244 -21.22 -17.88 13.10
CA LYS A 244 -22.36 -17.10 13.62
C LYS A 244 -22.94 -17.66 14.91
N ASP A 245 -23.05 -18.98 14.98
CA ASP A 245 -23.62 -19.76 16.08
C ASP A 245 -22.61 -20.15 17.17
N ALA A 246 -21.35 -19.73 17.03
CA ALA A 246 -20.31 -20.05 18.00
C ALA A 246 -20.63 -19.48 19.39
N THR A 247 -20.61 -20.36 20.39
CA THR A 247 -20.84 -20.03 21.80
C THR A 247 -19.55 -19.76 22.57
N VAL A 248 -18.41 -20.08 21.98
CA VAL A 248 -17.04 -19.83 22.47
C VAL A 248 -16.15 -19.40 21.31
N VAL A 249 -14.99 -18.81 21.59
CA VAL A 249 -13.92 -18.67 20.59
C VAL A 249 -13.42 -20.08 20.24
N GLU A 250 -13.62 -20.50 18.98
CA GLU A 250 -13.26 -21.84 18.54
C GLU A 250 -11.73 -22.02 18.54
N GLU A 251 -11.29 -23.20 18.98
CA GLU A 251 -9.89 -23.65 18.90
C GLU A 251 -9.39 -23.69 17.44
N GLY A 252 -8.13 -23.33 17.23
CA GLY A 252 -7.48 -23.40 15.93
C GLY A 252 -6.60 -22.19 15.62
N ASN A 253 -6.11 -22.15 14.38
CA ASN A 253 -5.34 -21.02 13.88
C ASN A 253 -6.27 -20.01 13.19
N TYR A 254 -6.01 -18.73 13.41
CA TYR A 254 -6.77 -17.64 12.80
C TYR A 254 -5.90 -16.91 11.78
N THR A 255 -6.43 -16.75 10.57
CA THR A 255 -5.79 -15.97 9.52
C THR A 255 -5.82 -14.50 9.90
N VAL A 256 -4.66 -13.86 9.96
CA VAL A 256 -4.57 -12.41 10.23
C VAL A 256 -4.86 -11.64 8.95
N GLY A 257 -5.95 -10.88 8.92
CA GLY A 257 -6.38 -10.16 7.71
C GLY A 257 -7.67 -9.38 7.92
N ARG A 258 -8.36 -9.05 6.82
CA ARG A 258 -9.65 -8.33 6.85
C ARG A 258 -10.81 -9.09 6.21
N SER A 259 -10.64 -10.39 5.97
CA SER A 259 -11.72 -11.23 5.43
C SER A 259 -12.87 -11.36 6.44
N LEU A 260 -14.10 -11.16 6.00
CA LEU A 260 -15.31 -11.38 6.80
C LEU A 260 -15.69 -12.87 6.79
N THR A 261 -14.77 -13.73 7.23
CA THR A 261 -14.94 -15.18 7.30
C THR A 261 -14.55 -15.69 8.68
N ALA A 262 -15.14 -16.81 9.10
CA ALA A 262 -14.75 -17.48 10.35
C ALA A 262 -13.24 -17.80 10.35
N ASN A 263 -12.67 -17.89 11.56
CA ASN A 263 -11.24 -18.09 11.79
C ASN A 263 -10.37 -16.95 11.22
N THR A 264 -10.87 -15.71 11.28
CA THR A 264 -10.08 -14.52 10.91
C THR A 264 -9.81 -13.67 12.15
N PHE A 265 -8.57 -13.20 12.29
CA PHE A 265 -8.20 -12.16 13.24
C PHE A 265 -8.08 -10.82 12.50
N LEU A 266 -8.89 -9.83 12.89
CA LEU A 266 -9.05 -8.61 12.11
C LEU A 266 -7.85 -7.66 12.29
N THR A 267 -7.16 -7.31 11.20
CA THR A 267 -6.12 -6.26 11.22
C THR A 267 -6.71 -4.87 11.33
N SER A 268 -5.94 -3.92 11.86
CA SER A 268 -6.44 -2.56 12.09
C SER A 268 -6.40 -1.65 10.86
N ASN A 269 -7.38 -0.75 10.78
CA ASN A 269 -7.43 0.37 9.84
C ASN A 269 -7.19 1.73 10.50
N GLY A 270 -6.76 1.76 11.75
CA GLY A 270 -6.47 3.01 12.45
C GLY A 270 -7.65 3.55 13.23
N ILE A 271 -7.49 4.78 13.69
CA ILE A 271 -8.52 5.52 14.40
C ILE A 271 -9.57 6.06 13.42
N THR A 272 -10.83 5.73 13.67
CA THR A 272 -11.98 6.21 12.89
C THR A 272 -12.56 7.49 13.50
N ASN A 273 -13.00 8.42 12.64
CA ASN A 273 -13.62 9.70 13.06
C ASN A 273 -15.08 9.54 13.50
N LYS A 274 -15.55 8.31 13.74
CA LYS A 274 -16.89 8.10 14.32
C LYS A 274 -16.80 8.48 15.80
N GLU A 275 -16.92 9.77 16.08
CA GLU A 275 -17.17 10.23 17.44
C GLU A 275 -18.50 9.64 17.89
N THR A 276 -18.44 8.79 18.91
CA THR A 276 -19.63 8.40 19.66
C THR A 276 -19.66 9.23 20.94
N LYS A 277 -20.80 9.26 21.63
CA LYS A 277 -20.96 9.93 22.94
C LYS A 277 -19.94 9.45 24.02
N SER A 278 -19.15 8.41 23.75
CA SER A 278 -18.28 7.71 24.70
C SER A 278 -16.80 7.60 24.27
N GLY A 279 -16.34 8.27 23.21
CA GLY A 279 -14.90 8.38 22.89
C GLY A 279 -14.47 7.98 21.47
N ILE A 280 -13.15 7.82 21.31
CA ILE A 280 -12.45 7.55 20.05
C ILE A 280 -12.54 6.06 19.69
N MET A 281 -12.86 5.74 18.43
CA MET A 281 -13.02 4.37 17.94
C MET A 281 -11.83 3.90 17.08
N VAL A 282 -11.38 2.66 17.28
CA VAL A 282 -10.38 1.99 16.42
C VAL A 282 -11.09 0.93 15.57
N ASP A 283 -10.78 0.87 14.27
CA ASP A 283 -11.21 -0.24 13.40
C ASP A 283 -10.17 -1.37 13.50
N GLY A 284 -10.60 -2.53 13.98
CA GLY A 284 -9.81 -3.76 14.07
C GLY A 284 -8.92 -3.89 15.30
N SER A 285 -8.00 -4.85 15.26
CA SER A 285 -7.23 -5.23 16.44
C SER A 285 -6.05 -4.28 16.72
N CYS A 286 -5.91 -3.86 17.98
CA CYS A 286 -4.82 -2.99 18.43
C CYS A 286 -4.38 -3.29 19.88
N LEU A 287 -3.22 -2.77 20.23
CA LEU A 287 -2.81 -2.57 21.61
C LEU A 287 -2.77 -1.07 21.90
N PHE A 288 -3.28 -0.61 23.03
CA PHE A 288 -3.34 0.82 23.35
C PHE A 288 -3.32 1.07 24.85
N ASN A 289 -3.04 2.30 25.26
CA ASN A 289 -3.39 2.78 26.58
C ASN A 289 -4.07 4.15 26.49
N THR A 290 -4.72 4.53 27.58
CA THR A 290 -5.42 5.79 27.67
C THR A 290 -4.78 6.69 28.72
N LYS A 291 -5.05 7.98 28.61
CA LYS A 291 -4.78 8.97 29.65
C LYS A 291 -6.06 9.72 29.97
N LYS A 292 -6.21 10.15 31.21
CA LYS A 292 -7.30 11.02 31.64
C LYS A 292 -6.82 12.46 31.76
N GLU A 293 -7.56 13.37 31.14
CA GLU A 293 -7.38 14.81 31.30
C GLU A 293 -8.72 15.39 31.76
N GLY A 294 -8.82 15.69 33.06
CA GLY A 294 -10.09 16.07 33.68
C GLY A 294 -11.12 14.93 33.62
N THR A 295 -12.28 15.21 33.04
CA THR A 295 -13.37 14.22 32.86
C THR A 295 -13.29 13.43 31.56
N LYS A 296 -12.32 13.75 30.70
CA LYS A 296 -12.16 13.14 29.38
C LYS A 296 -11.04 12.11 29.37
N GLU A 297 -11.25 11.07 28.59
CA GLU A 297 -10.29 9.99 28.37
C GLU A 297 -9.85 9.98 26.90
N TYR A 298 -8.55 9.85 26.68
CA TYR A 298 -7.92 9.94 25.37
C TYR A 298 -6.96 8.78 25.17
N PHE A 299 -6.71 8.39 23.91
CA PHE A 299 -5.56 7.55 23.62
C PHE A 299 -4.26 8.27 24.00
N ASN A 300 -3.37 7.55 24.64
CA ASN A 300 -2.02 8.01 24.95
C ASN A 300 -1.01 7.33 24.03
N LYS A 301 -1.06 5.99 23.93
CA LYS A 301 -0.24 5.20 23.01
C LYS A 301 -1.10 4.18 22.26
N ILE A 302 -0.77 3.88 21.00
CA ILE A 302 -1.44 2.84 20.19
C ILE A 302 -0.47 2.10 19.27
N LEU A 303 -0.72 0.79 19.11
CA LEU A 303 -0.08 -0.11 18.17
C LEU A 303 -1.16 -0.85 17.38
N HIS A 304 -1.29 -0.51 16.10
CA HIS A 304 -2.23 -1.16 15.18
C HIS A 304 -1.69 -2.53 14.75
N ILE A 305 -2.44 -3.61 14.92
CA ILE A 305 -2.01 -4.94 14.45
C ILE A 305 -2.08 -5.00 12.93
N ALA A 306 -0.99 -5.44 12.29
CA ALA A 306 -0.89 -5.54 10.84
C ALA A 306 -0.66 -6.96 10.33
N SER A 307 0.17 -7.75 11.00
CA SER A 307 0.49 -9.12 10.56
C SER A 307 0.90 -10.00 11.74
N GLY A 308 0.83 -11.31 11.56
CA GLY A 308 1.28 -12.27 12.56
C GLY A 308 0.56 -13.61 12.46
N ASN A 309 0.69 -14.39 13.52
CA ASN A 309 0.01 -15.66 13.71
C ASN A 309 -0.83 -15.59 14.98
N VAL A 310 -2.05 -16.12 14.91
CA VAL A 310 -2.97 -16.22 16.04
C VAL A 310 -3.37 -17.68 16.21
N THR A 311 -3.21 -18.19 17.42
CA THR A 311 -3.59 -19.56 17.78
C THR A 311 -4.46 -19.53 19.01
N VAL A 312 -5.59 -20.23 18.94
CA VAL A 312 -6.48 -20.48 20.06
C VAL A 312 -6.36 -21.94 20.45
N THR A 313 -6.07 -22.21 21.71
CA THR A 313 -6.04 -23.57 22.28
C THR A 313 -7.09 -23.68 23.34
N ALA A 314 -7.90 -24.73 23.32
CA ALA A 314 -8.94 -24.94 24.31
C ALA A 314 -8.49 -25.94 25.38
N SER A 315 -8.85 -25.67 26.63
CA SER A 315 -8.75 -26.60 27.75
C SER A 315 -10.14 -27.07 28.20
N ASN A 316 -10.20 -28.04 29.11
CA ASN A 316 -11.44 -28.59 29.69
C ASN A 316 -12.42 -29.22 28.68
N PRO A 317 -12.01 -30.29 27.95
CA PRO A 317 -12.93 -31.08 27.15
C PRO A 317 -14.01 -31.74 28.04
N PRO A 318 -15.25 -31.91 27.54
CA PRO A 318 -15.73 -31.62 26.18
C PRO A 318 -16.16 -30.16 25.97
N THR A 319 -16.26 -29.37 27.04
CA THR A 319 -16.90 -28.04 27.00
C THR A 319 -16.08 -26.96 26.30
N LYS A 320 -14.74 -27.07 26.31
CA LYS A 320 -13.82 -26.14 25.63
C LYS A 320 -14.08 -24.65 25.98
N THR A 321 -14.47 -24.40 27.23
CA THR A 321 -14.87 -23.06 27.72
C THR A 321 -13.73 -22.24 28.30
N GLU A 322 -12.55 -22.83 28.46
CA GLU A 322 -11.32 -22.20 28.90
C GLU A 322 -10.21 -22.47 27.89
N GLY A 323 -9.14 -21.68 27.92
CA GLY A 323 -8.00 -21.88 27.04
C GLY A 323 -7.16 -20.62 26.86
N ASP A 324 -6.28 -20.68 25.87
CA ASP A 324 -5.36 -19.60 25.54
C ASP A 324 -5.63 -19.01 24.17
N ILE A 325 -5.49 -17.69 24.05
CA ILE A 325 -5.39 -16.98 22.76
C ILE A 325 -3.99 -16.37 22.69
N SER A 326 -3.16 -16.89 21.80
CA SER A 326 -1.79 -16.45 21.58
C SER A 326 -1.67 -15.68 20.27
N PHE A 327 -1.05 -14.50 20.31
CA PHE A 327 -0.68 -13.73 19.13
C PHE A 327 0.82 -13.45 19.13
N ILE A 328 1.47 -13.70 18.00
CA ILE A 328 2.85 -13.32 17.73
C ILE A 328 2.89 -12.67 16.35
N GLY A 329 3.33 -11.42 16.28
CA GLY A 329 3.26 -10.67 15.04
C GLY A 329 3.89 -9.29 15.11
N LYS A 330 3.45 -8.42 14.19
CA LYS A 330 3.94 -7.05 14.07
C LYS A 330 2.82 -6.03 14.06
N SER A 331 3.09 -4.88 14.66
CA SER A 331 2.30 -3.68 14.42
C SER A 331 2.51 -3.18 12.99
N TYR A 332 1.61 -2.32 12.50
CA TYR A 332 1.78 -1.59 11.25
C TYR A 332 3.09 -0.79 11.19
N PHE A 333 3.53 -0.26 12.33
CA PHE A 333 4.76 0.52 12.46
C PHE A 333 6.03 -0.34 12.68
N GLY A 334 5.91 -1.66 12.70
CA GLY A 334 7.06 -2.58 12.76
C GLY A 334 7.48 -3.09 14.12
N HIS A 335 6.80 -2.67 15.19
CA HIS A 335 7.00 -3.25 16.52
C HIS A 335 6.67 -4.74 16.52
N ASN A 336 7.54 -5.55 17.11
CA ASN A 336 7.23 -6.95 17.39
C ASN A 336 6.29 -7.04 18.59
N ILE A 337 5.26 -7.86 18.47
CA ILE A 337 4.23 -8.04 19.49
C ILE A 337 4.12 -9.51 19.83
N LYS A 338 4.11 -9.80 21.14
CA LYS A 338 3.75 -11.10 21.70
C LYS A 338 2.67 -10.87 22.74
N PHE A 339 1.55 -11.57 22.61
CA PHE A 339 0.40 -11.47 23.51
C PHE A 339 -0.11 -12.87 23.84
N VAL A 340 -0.45 -13.11 25.11
CA VAL A 340 -1.10 -14.35 25.55
C VAL A 340 -2.25 -14.03 26.50
N TYR A 341 -3.44 -14.43 26.09
CA TYR A 341 -4.61 -14.55 26.95
C TYR A 341 -4.71 -15.98 27.46
N THR A 342 -5.11 -16.13 28.72
CA THR A 342 -5.46 -17.40 29.36
C THR A 342 -6.71 -17.11 30.17
N GLY A 343 -7.77 -17.89 29.96
CA GLY A 343 -9.04 -17.69 30.67
C GLY A 343 -10.21 -18.30 29.92
N SER A 344 -11.42 -17.84 30.25
CA SER A 344 -12.63 -18.35 29.58
C SER A 344 -12.62 -17.97 28.10
N LEU A 345 -12.92 -18.91 27.20
CA LEU A 345 -13.17 -18.67 25.78
C LEU A 345 -14.66 -18.34 25.50
N LYS A 346 -15.50 -18.39 26.53
CA LYS A 346 -16.91 -18.03 26.44
C LYS A 346 -17.07 -16.52 26.64
N PRO A 347 -17.68 -15.79 25.69
CA PRO A 347 -17.97 -14.39 25.91
C PRO A 347 -19.00 -14.23 27.01
N SER A 348 -18.78 -13.24 27.88
CA SER A 348 -19.81 -12.80 28.81
C SER A 348 -20.95 -12.09 28.06
N ALA A 349 -22.18 -12.14 28.58
CA ALA A 349 -23.26 -11.30 28.06
C ALA A 349 -22.82 -9.83 28.11
N ALA A 350 -23.05 -9.07 27.03
CA ALA A 350 -22.63 -7.68 26.93
C ALA A 350 -23.25 -6.86 28.06
N SER A 351 -22.50 -6.61 29.14
CA SER A 351 -23.03 -6.05 30.39
C SER A 351 -23.05 -4.52 30.43
N SER A 352 -22.58 -3.86 29.39
CA SER A 352 -22.50 -2.40 29.26
C SER A 352 -21.94 -2.08 27.87
N ALA A 353 -22.36 -0.99 27.25
CA ALA A 353 -22.01 -0.62 25.88
C ALA A 353 -20.51 -0.86 25.58
N PRO A 354 -20.16 -1.77 24.65
CA PRO A 354 -18.79 -1.92 24.22
C PRO A 354 -18.34 -0.63 23.53
N MET A 355 -17.02 -0.41 23.43
CA MET A 355 -16.46 0.41 22.36
C MET A 355 -16.86 -0.25 21.04
N ARG A 356 -18.07 0.07 20.56
CA ARG A 356 -18.75 -0.56 19.42
C ARG A 356 -17.91 -0.38 18.17
N VAL A 357 -17.47 -1.46 17.55
CA VAL A 357 -16.91 -1.44 16.19
C VAL A 357 -18.08 -1.69 15.23
N LEU A 358 -18.65 -0.63 14.67
CA LEU A 358 -19.51 -0.77 13.50
C LEU A 358 -18.62 -0.88 12.26
N SER A 359 -18.32 -2.11 11.83
CA SER A 359 -17.94 -2.34 10.43
C SER A 359 -19.10 -1.91 9.55
N LYS A 360 -18.77 -1.22 8.45
CA LYS A 360 -19.69 -1.08 7.32
C LYS A 360 -19.21 -2.00 6.22
#